data_AF-A0A8T3D1C2-F1
#
_entry.id   AF-A0A8T3D1C2-F1
#
_cell.length_a   1.000
_cell.length_b   1.000
_cell.length_c   1.000
_cell.angle_alpha   90.00
_cell.angle_beta   90.00
_cell.angle_gamma   90.00
#
_symmetry.space_group_name_H-M   'P 1'
#
loop_
_entity.id
_entity.type
_entity.pdbx_description
1 polymer ?
#
loop_
_entity_poly.entity_id
_entity_poly.type
_entity_poly.pdbx_seq_one_letter_code
_entity_poly.pdbx_strand_id
1 'polypeptide(L)'
;MGWGLDRVLVRREFKMSLALADRIVGAIVGAAVADAAAQPLHWIYDPQKLNDILSEVEPYPEFRPQSANPFYRRDTGQQTCYGDQAYVLLESLCECEGLNIDDLKERIYKVFGPGSEYDTPVNDPYRSKGAPRPQLPIEGPWRHASLKSFLKNMDMGKTETGCDIDNQIDGIAKLAPIVAMYAGTQEMLERVEEATRVTQNNDMCVAETLAAARFLEHYILNGSDPNALDSVLQQLKDPNRNNPQDMDIAVVDHILQYFHKHMRFAWCIPGSAAWGPDSGRV
;
A
#
# COMPACT_ATOMS: atom_id res chain seq x y z
N MET A 1 -23.56 -44.60 14.62
CA MET A 1 -23.35 -43.75 13.42
C MET A 1 -23.21 -42.31 13.92
N GLY A 2 -22.07 -41.65 13.72
CA GLY A 2 -21.85 -40.29 14.26
C GLY A 2 -20.47 -39.69 13.95
N TRP A 3 -19.47 -40.52 13.61
CA TRP A 3 -18.07 -40.09 13.49
C TRP A 3 -17.66 -39.44 12.15
N GLY A 4 -18.60 -39.29 11.20
CA GLY A 4 -18.30 -38.83 9.83
C GLY A 4 -18.50 -37.34 9.59
N LEU A 5 -19.51 -36.72 10.22
CA LEU A 5 -19.85 -35.31 10.01
C LEU A 5 -18.85 -34.38 10.72
N ASP A 6 -18.47 -34.71 11.96
CA ASP A 6 -17.51 -33.92 12.73
C ASP A 6 -16.14 -33.84 12.07
N ARG A 7 -15.65 -34.95 11.47
CA ARG A 7 -14.37 -34.95 10.75
C ARG A 7 -14.40 -34.14 9.47
N VAL A 8 -15.54 -34.06 8.79
CA VAL A 8 -15.70 -33.25 7.56
C VAL A 8 -15.79 -31.77 7.91
N LEU A 9 -16.51 -31.41 8.97
CA LEU A 9 -16.60 -30.03 9.48
C LEU A 9 -15.23 -29.54 9.95
N VAL A 10 -14.53 -30.30 10.80
CA VAL A 10 -13.18 -29.95 11.28
C VAL A 10 -12.18 -29.82 10.13
N ARG A 11 -12.22 -30.72 9.14
CA ARG A 11 -11.35 -30.61 7.94
C ARG A 11 -11.68 -29.38 7.10
N ARG A 12 -12.96 -29.00 7.01
CA ARG A 12 -13.40 -27.81 6.26
C ARG A 12 -12.97 -26.54 6.97
N GLU A 13 -13.17 -26.45 8.29
CA GLU A 13 -12.71 -25.33 9.12
C GLU A 13 -11.18 -25.19 9.05
N PHE A 14 -10.43 -26.29 9.19
CA PHE A 14 -8.97 -26.29 9.08
C PHE A 14 -8.49 -25.87 7.68
N LYS A 15 -9.18 -26.28 6.61
CA LYS A 15 -8.84 -25.85 5.25
C LYS A 15 -9.16 -24.36 5.02
N MET A 16 -10.25 -23.85 5.60
CA MET A 16 -10.58 -22.42 5.56
C MET A 16 -9.58 -21.58 6.37
N SER A 17 -9.13 -22.05 7.54
CA SER A 17 -8.13 -21.35 8.34
C SER A 17 -6.76 -21.29 7.65
N LEU A 18 -6.34 -22.38 6.99
CA LEU A 18 -5.12 -22.38 6.16
C LEU A 18 -5.22 -21.39 4.99
N ALA A 19 -6.36 -21.37 4.29
CA ALA A 19 -6.56 -20.44 3.18
C ALA A 19 -6.58 -18.96 3.62
N LEU A 20 -7.06 -18.66 4.83
CA LEU A 20 -7.01 -17.32 5.41
C LEU A 20 -5.57 -16.92 5.77
N ALA A 21 -4.84 -17.81 6.46
CA ALA A 21 -3.44 -17.56 6.83
C ALA A 21 -2.56 -17.31 5.60
N ASP A 22 -2.75 -18.10 4.53
CA ASP A 22 -2.03 -17.92 3.26
C ASP A 22 -2.30 -16.55 2.63
N ARG A 23 -3.54 -16.03 2.73
CA ARG A 23 -3.90 -14.71 2.21
C ARG A 23 -3.37 -13.56 3.07
N ILE A 24 -3.32 -13.74 4.39
CA ILE A 24 -2.67 -12.80 5.31
C ILE A 24 -1.18 -12.67 4.98
N VAL A 25 -0.48 -13.80 4.86
CA VAL A 25 0.93 -13.83 4.46
C VAL A 25 1.10 -13.24 3.05
N GLY A 26 0.23 -13.63 2.12
CA GLY A 26 0.25 -13.14 0.75
C GLY A 26 0.05 -11.62 0.64
N ALA A 27 -0.77 -11.01 1.50
CA ALA A 27 -0.93 -9.56 1.55
C ALA A 27 0.37 -8.85 1.96
N ILE A 28 1.02 -9.30 3.02
CA ILE A 28 2.26 -8.70 3.55
C ILE A 28 3.42 -8.91 2.58
N VAL A 29 3.66 -10.17 2.19
CA VAL A 29 4.77 -10.52 1.29
C VAL A 29 4.54 -9.96 -0.11
N GLY A 30 3.31 -10.00 -0.61
CA GLY A 30 2.94 -9.43 -1.90
C GLY A 30 3.21 -7.93 -1.97
N ALA A 31 2.86 -7.18 -0.92
CA ALA A 31 3.16 -5.76 -0.83
C ALA A 31 4.68 -5.49 -0.84
N ALA A 32 5.44 -6.23 -0.03
CA ALA A 32 6.91 -6.09 0.03
C ALA A 32 7.60 -6.46 -1.30
N VAL A 33 7.14 -7.51 -1.98
CA VAL A 33 7.65 -7.91 -3.29
C VAL A 33 7.30 -6.87 -4.35
N ALA A 34 6.07 -6.33 -4.33
CA ALA A 34 5.62 -5.34 -5.29
C ALA A 34 6.39 -4.02 -5.19
N ASP A 35 6.69 -3.53 -3.98
CA ASP A 35 7.47 -2.31 -3.79
C ASP A 35 8.90 -2.47 -4.33
N ALA A 36 9.59 -3.56 -3.97
CA ALA A 36 10.92 -3.87 -4.49
C ALA A 36 10.95 -4.12 -6.00
N ALA A 37 9.91 -4.76 -6.55
CA ALA A 37 9.77 -5.02 -7.98
C ALA A 37 9.60 -3.74 -8.80
N ALA A 38 8.80 -2.79 -8.31
CA ALA A 38 8.46 -1.55 -9.00
C ALA A 38 9.48 -0.42 -8.78
N GLN A 39 10.28 -0.48 -7.71
CA GLN A 39 11.27 0.53 -7.33
C GLN A 39 12.15 1.05 -8.50
N PRO A 40 12.66 0.20 -9.42
CA PRO A 40 13.50 0.66 -10.52
C PRO A 40 12.77 1.55 -11.54
N LEU A 41 11.44 1.51 -11.58
CA LEU A 41 10.58 2.27 -12.50
C LEU A 41 9.78 3.38 -11.80
N HIS A 42 9.98 3.58 -10.49
CA HIS A 42 9.20 4.54 -9.71
C HIS A 42 9.23 5.95 -10.29
N TRP A 43 8.06 6.59 -10.29
CA TRP A 43 7.84 8.00 -10.65
C TRP A 43 8.26 8.41 -12.07
N ILE A 44 8.16 7.48 -13.02
CA ILE A 44 8.17 7.81 -14.45
C ILE A 44 6.75 8.23 -14.85
N TYR A 45 6.50 9.54 -14.85
CA TYR A 45 5.17 10.10 -15.12
C TYR A 45 4.83 10.25 -16.61
N ASP A 46 5.83 10.33 -17.48
CA ASP A 46 5.62 10.45 -18.92
C ASP A 46 5.26 9.07 -19.51
N PRO A 47 4.05 8.88 -20.06
CA PRO A 47 3.61 7.57 -20.54
C PRO A 47 4.43 7.05 -21.72
N GLN A 48 4.89 7.93 -22.62
CA GLN A 48 5.67 7.51 -23.77
C GLN A 48 7.05 7.02 -23.32
N LYS A 49 7.69 7.78 -22.44
CA LYS A 49 8.96 7.40 -21.82
C LYS A 49 8.84 6.08 -21.06
N LEU A 50 7.76 5.87 -20.31
CA LEU A 50 7.51 4.62 -19.62
C LEU A 50 7.39 3.46 -20.61
N ASN A 51 6.60 3.62 -21.67
CA ASN A 51 6.45 2.60 -22.72
C ASN A 51 7.77 2.26 -23.40
N ASP A 52 8.58 3.26 -23.74
CA ASP A 52 9.89 3.05 -24.36
C ASP A 52 10.79 2.22 -23.42
N ILE A 53 10.86 2.58 -22.13
CA ILE A 53 11.65 1.86 -21.12
C ILE A 53 11.15 0.43 -20.89
N LEU A 54 9.83 0.23 -20.86
CA LEU A 54 9.22 -1.10 -20.69
C LEU A 54 9.54 -2.00 -21.89
N SER A 55 9.48 -1.46 -23.11
CA SER A 55 9.77 -2.22 -24.34
C SER A 55 11.18 -2.83 -24.38
N GLU A 56 12.13 -2.26 -23.64
CA GLU A 56 13.49 -2.79 -23.51
C GLU A 56 13.60 -4.02 -22.60
N VAL A 57 12.63 -4.23 -21.70
CA VAL A 57 12.67 -5.28 -20.66
C VAL A 57 11.48 -6.23 -20.69
N GLU A 58 10.57 -6.06 -21.65
CA GLU A 58 9.52 -7.04 -21.93
C GLU A 58 10.11 -8.47 -22.10
N PRO A 59 9.48 -9.51 -21.53
CA PRO A 59 8.24 -9.51 -20.77
C PRO A 59 8.41 -9.40 -19.24
N TYR A 60 9.59 -9.00 -18.74
CA TYR A 60 9.95 -9.01 -17.32
C TYR A 60 10.31 -7.59 -16.82
N PRO A 61 9.32 -6.69 -16.69
CA PRO A 61 9.55 -5.30 -16.27
C PRO A 61 9.90 -5.16 -14.77
N GLU A 62 9.56 -6.15 -13.95
CA GLU A 62 9.90 -6.22 -12.53
C GLU A 62 11.40 -6.35 -12.29
N PHE A 63 11.87 -5.87 -11.14
CA PHE A 63 13.27 -6.06 -10.70
C PHE A 63 14.29 -5.68 -11.78
N ARG A 64 14.04 -4.55 -12.46
CA ARG A 64 14.90 -4.06 -13.54
C ARG A 64 16.35 -3.94 -13.04
N PRO A 65 17.35 -4.59 -13.67
CA PRO A 65 18.73 -4.54 -13.20
C PRO A 65 19.33 -3.14 -13.23
N GLN A 66 18.93 -2.34 -14.24
CA GLN A 66 19.28 -0.94 -14.33
C GLN A 66 18.05 -0.08 -14.04
N SER A 67 18.12 0.64 -12.93
CA SER A 67 17.09 1.58 -12.50
C SER A 67 16.90 2.72 -13.49
N ALA A 68 15.66 2.93 -13.91
CA ALA A 68 15.21 4.06 -14.73
C ALA A 68 14.49 5.14 -13.90
N ASN A 69 14.46 4.97 -12.57
CA ASN A 69 13.90 5.92 -11.63
C ASN A 69 14.54 7.31 -11.84
N PRO A 70 13.79 8.40 -11.97
CA PRO A 70 14.39 9.71 -12.22
C PRO A 70 14.87 10.42 -10.95
N PHE A 71 14.61 9.90 -9.75
CA PHE A 71 14.77 10.62 -8.48
C PHE A 71 15.86 10.05 -7.58
N TYR A 72 15.99 8.72 -7.46
CA TYR A 72 16.94 8.10 -6.55
C TYR A 72 17.49 6.77 -7.06
N ARG A 73 18.62 6.33 -6.49
CA ARG A 73 19.30 5.06 -6.81
C ARG A 73 19.39 4.21 -5.55
N ARG A 74 18.81 3.02 -5.62
CA ARG A 74 18.96 1.90 -4.66
C ARG A 74 19.22 0.64 -5.46
N ASP A 75 19.83 -0.35 -4.81
CA ASP A 75 20.05 -1.65 -5.44
C ASP A 75 18.71 -2.32 -5.73
N THR A 76 18.58 -2.90 -6.91
CA THR A 76 17.38 -3.63 -7.31
C THR A 76 17.06 -4.75 -6.32
N GLY A 77 15.81 -4.81 -5.86
CA GLY A 77 15.37 -5.74 -4.81
C GLY A 77 15.36 -5.12 -3.41
N GLN A 78 15.95 -3.93 -3.21
CA GLN A 78 15.73 -3.15 -2.00
C GLN A 78 14.35 -2.50 -2.00
N GLN A 79 13.82 -2.29 -0.80
CA GLN A 79 12.58 -1.54 -0.59
C GLN A 79 12.78 -0.06 -0.90
N THR A 80 11.67 0.62 -1.14
CA THR A 80 11.57 2.07 -1.13
C THR A 80 11.18 2.54 0.27
N CYS A 81 11.09 3.85 0.49
CA CYS A 81 10.58 4.33 1.77
C CYS A 81 9.09 4.01 2.01
N TYR A 82 8.33 3.53 1.01
CA TYR A 82 7.02 2.94 1.25
C TYR A 82 7.16 1.56 1.92
N GLY A 83 7.96 0.67 1.30
CA GLY A 83 8.24 -0.67 1.84
C GLY A 83 8.92 -0.62 3.21
N ASP A 84 9.89 0.27 3.41
CA ASP A 84 10.56 0.42 4.72
C ASP A 84 9.60 0.93 5.81
N GLN A 85 8.64 1.80 5.48
CA GLN A 85 7.57 2.18 6.42
C GLN A 85 6.64 0.99 6.74
N ALA A 86 6.28 0.20 5.74
CA ALA A 86 5.46 -1.00 5.95
C ALA A 86 6.18 -2.02 6.83
N TYR A 87 7.50 -2.20 6.63
CA TYR A 87 8.31 -3.08 7.46
C TYR A 87 8.39 -2.61 8.91
N VAL A 88 8.62 -1.32 9.16
CA VAL A 88 8.61 -0.74 10.50
C VAL A 88 7.27 -0.93 11.20
N LEU A 89 6.15 -0.73 10.46
CA LEU A 89 4.82 -1.00 10.99
C LEU A 89 4.65 -2.47 11.35
N LEU A 90 5.05 -3.40 10.48
CA LEU A 90 5.00 -4.84 10.76
C LEU A 90 5.80 -5.21 12.01
N GLU A 91 7.03 -4.70 12.14
CA GLU A 91 7.90 -4.96 13.29
C GLU A 91 7.25 -4.46 14.60
N SER A 92 6.72 -3.23 14.60
CA SER A 92 6.01 -2.67 15.75
C SER A 92 4.80 -3.53 16.16
N LEU A 93 3.97 -3.93 15.20
CA LEU A 93 2.80 -4.78 15.44
C LEU A 93 3.19 -6.13 16.03
N CYS A 94 4.25 -6.75 15.53
CA CYS A 94 4.74 -8.04 16.03
C CYS A 94 5.29 -7.93 17.45
N GLU A 95 6.10 -6.92 17.74
CA GLU A 95 6.74 -6.76 19.06
C GLU A 95 5.75 -6.29 20.14
N CYS A 96 4.72 -5.53 19.77
CA CYS A 96 3.72 -5.01 20.69
C CYS A 96 2.44 -5.87 20.78
N GLU A 97 2.33 -6.93 19.98
CA GLU A 97 1.13 -7.77 19.85
C GLU A 97 -0.15 -6.96 19.49
N GLY A 98 0.03 -5.87 18.74
CA GLY A 98 -1.03 -4.93 18.40
C GLY A 98 -0.46 -3.55 18.03
N LEU A 99 -1.34 -2.63 17.64
CA LEU A 99 -0.93 -1.26 17.36
C LEU A 99 -0.54 -0.54 18.65
N ASN A 100 0.73 -0.11 18.71
CA ASN A 100 1.24 0.80 19.73
C ASN A 100 1.80 2.04 19.04
N ILE A 101 1.12 3.18 19.20
CA ILE A 101 1.46 4.43 18.51
C ILE A 101 2.81 4.99 18.96
N ASP A 102 3.16 4.86 20.24
CA ASP A 102 4.41 5.39 20.76
C ASP A 102 5.61 4.56 20.27
N ASP A 103 5.51 3.22 20.33
CA ASP A 103 6.53 2.34 19.75
C ASP A 103 6.68 2.55 18.24
N LEU A 104 5.57 2.67 17.50
CA LEU A 104 5.60 2.95 16.07
C LEU A 104 6.31 4.27 15.75
N LYS A 105 6.02 5.35 16.50
CA LYS A 105 6.70 6.64 16.36
C LYS A 105 8.20 6.52 16.62
N GLU A 106 8.59 5.83 17.69
CA GLU A 106 10.01 5.65 18.04
C GLU A 106 10.76 4.87 16.95
N ARG A 107 10.17 3.80 16.41
CA ARG A 107 10.80 3.01 15.34
C ARG A 107 10.89 3.78 14.03
N ILE A 108 9.85 4.52 13.64
CA ILE A 108 9.91 5.39 12.45
C ILE A 108 11.00 6.45 12.66
N TYR A 109 11.07 7.07 13.83
CA TYR A 109 12.12 8.05 14.14
C TYR A 109 13.52 7.41 14.06
N LYS A 110 13.70 6.19 14.56
CA LYS A 110 14.97 5.47 14.48
C LYS A 110 15.38 5.13 13.05
N VAL A 111 14.45 4.64 12.23
CA VAL A 111 14.74 4.18 10.84
C VAL A 111 14.91 5.35 9.89
N PHE A 112 14.16 6.44 10.08
CA PHE A 112 14.14 7.57 9.16
C PHE A 112 14.80 8.83 9.70
N GLY A 113 15.18 8.90 10.98
CA GLY A 113 15.72 10.09 11.63
C GLY A 113 17.25 10.22 11.56
N PRO A 114 17.86 11.02 12.45
CA PRO A 114 19.30 11.29 12.45
C PRO A 114 20.16 10.01 12.53
N GLY A 115 21.22 9.95 11.73
CA GLY A 115 22.15 8.82 11.67
C GLY A 115 21.66 7.58 10.91
N SER A 116 20.45 7.61 10.33
CA SER A 116 19.93 6.55 9.46
C SER A 116 20.50 6.65 8.03
N GLU A 117 20.25 5.62 7.20
CA GLU A 117 20.57 5.69 5.76
C GLU A 117 19.81 6.81 5.03
N TYR A 118 18.69 7.26 5.60
CA TYR A 118 17.90 8.36 5.07
C TYR A 118 18.50 9.73 5.41
N ASP A 119 19.42 9.80 6.38
CA ASP A 119 19.98 11.06 6.90
C ASP A 119 21.05 11.65 5.97
N THR A 120 20.58 12.12 4.81
CA THR A 120 21.39 12.73 3.76
C THR A 120 21.06 14.22 3.62
N PRO A 121 21.98 15.05 3.10
CA PRO A 121 21.72 16.48 2.89
C PRO A 121 20.50 16.80 2.02
N VAL A 122 20.13 15.91 1.09
CA VAL A 122 18.94 16.09 0.23
C VAL A 122 17.65 15.69 0.96
N ASN A 123 17.75 14.72 1.86
CA ASN A 123 16.64 14.26 2.67
C ASN A 123 16.43 15.06 3.95
N ASP A 124 17.33 15.95 4.32
CA ASP A 124 17.25 16.78 5.52
C ASP A 124 15.86 17.44 5.67
N PRO A 125 15.11 17.14 6.75
CA PRO A 125 13.78 17.69 6.98
C PRO A 125 13.79 19.22 7.19
N TYR A 126 14.94 19.79 7.55
CA TYR A 126 15.17 21.22 7.76
C TYR A 126 15.77 21.93 6.54
N ARG A 127 16.00 21.21 5.44
CA ARG A 127 16.52 21.78 4.19
C ARG A 127 15.65 22.96 3.74
N SER A 128 16.25 24.13 3.59
CA SER A 128 15.52 25.36 3.25
C SER A 128 14.87 25.29 1.87
N LYS A 129 13.66 25.89 1.74
CA LYS A 129 12.91 25.92 0.46
C LYS A 129 13.69 26.59 -0.69
N GLY A 130 14.65 27.46 -0.37
CA GLY A 130 15.52 28.15 -1.34
C GLY A 130 16.85 27.45 -1.62
N ALA A 131 17.15 26.31 -0.98
CA ALA A 131 18.41 25.62 -1.19
C ALA A 131 18.54 25.09 -2.65
N PRO A 132 19.74 25.11 -3.25
CA PRO A 132 19.97 24.67 -4.63
C PRO A 132 19.42 23.27 -4.88
N ARG A 133 18.60 23.11 -5.93
CA ARG A 133 17.98 21.82 -6.25
C ARG A 133 19.07 20.74 -6.39
N PRO A 134 18.87 19.55 -5.80
CA PRO A 134 19.83 18.46 -5.95
C PRO A 134 19.92 18.06 -7.42
N GLN A 135 21.11 17.60 -7.83
CA GLN A 135 21.22 16.85 -9.07
C GLN A 135 20.50 15.51 -8.85
N LEU A 136 19.55 15.21 -9.74
CA LEU A 136 18.82 13.95 -9.72
C LEU A 136 19.34 13.03 -10.83
N PRO A 137 19.31 11.71 -10.63
CA PRO A 137 18.89 11.02 -9.40
C PRO A 137 19.92 11.19 -8.26
N ILE A 138 19.46 11.15 -7.01
CA ILE A 138 20.36 11.06 -5.85
C ILE A 138 20.88 9.62 -5.70
N GLU A 139 22.07 9.48 -5.11
CA GLU A 139 22.53 8.19 -4.58
C GLU A 139 21.90 7.91 -3.21
N GLY A 140 21.41 6.69 -3.01
CA GLY A 140 20.75 6.27 -1.77
C GLY A 140 19.23 6.51 -1.76
N PRO A 141 18.59 6.33 -0.60
CA PRO A 141 17.14 6.31 -0.50
C PRO A 141 16.53 7.71 -0.50
N TRP A 142 15.25 7.79 -0.88
CA TRP A 142 14.46 9.04 -0.88
C TRP A 142 13.56 9.12 0.36
N ARG A 143 13.55 10.26 1.06
CA ARG A 143 12.66 10.52 2.22
C ARG A 143 11.46 11.38 1.78
N HIS A 144 10.23 10.89 1.95
CA HIS A 144 9.01 11.64 1.61
C HIS A 144 8.75 12.86 2.48
N ALA A 145 7.89 13.76 1.99
CA ALA A 145 7.47 14.95 2.70
C ALA A 145 6.73 14.61 4.01
N SER A 146 5.85 13.59 3.98
CA SER A 146 5.20 12.99 5.15
C SER A 146 6.19 12.69 6.28
N LEU A 147 7.25 11.92 5.98
CA LEU A 147 8.32 11.56 6.91
C LEU A 147 9.14 12.77 7.37
N LYS A 148 9.44 13.73 6.48
CA LYS A 148 10.14 14.96 6.89
C LYS A 148 9.32 15.79 7.87
N SER A 149 8.00 15.86 7.68
CA SER A 149 7.08 16.54 8.60
C SER A 149 6.99 15.80 9.93
N PHE A 150 6.86 14.47 9.87
CA PHE A 150 6.88 13.58 11.02
C PHE A 150 8.10 13.83 11.93
N LEU A 151 9.31 13.80 11.36
CA LEU A 151 10.54 14.03 12.13
C LEU A 151 10.55 15.40 12.81
N LYS A 152 10.15 16.46 12.08
CA LYS A 152 10.05 17.82 12.65
C LYS A 152 9.04 17.88 13.80
N ASN A 153 7.90 17.21 13.67
CA ASN A 153 6.88 17.18 14.71
C ASN A 153 7.35 16.39 15.94
N MET A 154 8.10 15.28 15.74
CA MET A 154 8.75 14.54 16.83
C MET A 154 9.79 15.41 17.55
N ASP A 155 10.66 16.10 16.82
CA ASP A 155 11.70 16.97 17.40
C ASP A 155 11.09 18.15 18.18
N MET A 156 9.88 18.57 17.83
CA MET A 156 9.09 19.59 18.54
C MET A 156 8.29 19.03 19.73
N GLY A 157 8.30 17.72 19.97
CA GLY A 157 7.53 17.07 21.03
C GLY A 157 6.02 17.13 20.84
N LYS A 158 5.53 17.17 19.60
CA LYS A 158 4.09 17.17 19.33
C LYS A 158 3.48 15.79 19.55
N THR A 159 2.25 15.77 20.10
CA THR A 159 1.45 14.54 20.19
C THR A 159 1.00 14.05 18.81
N GLU A 160 0.50 14.96 17.98
CA GLU A 160 0.13 14.68 16.58
C GLU A 160 1.33 14.92 15.66
N THR A 161 1.83 13.83 15.09
CA THR A 161 3.10 13.84 14.35
C THR A 161 2.92 13.84 12.84
N GLY A 162 1.75 13.44 12.34
CA GLY A 162 1.51 13.35 10.89
C GLY A 162 1.56 14.69 10.17
N CYS A 163 1.87 14.64 8.87
CA CYS A 163 1.83 15.80 7.99
C CYS A 163 0.38 16.14 7.62
N ASP A 164 -0.04 17.39 7.83
CA ASP A 164 -1.41 17.86 7.58
C ASP A 164 -1.70 18.19 6.11
N ILE A 165 -0.66 18.52 5.35
CA ILE A 165 -0.76 18.89 3.93
C ILE A 165 -0.39 17.78 2.94
N ASP A 166 0.18 16.67 3.43
CA ASP A 166 0.57 15.55 2.57
C ASP A 166 -0.64 14.67 2.28
N ASN A 167 -1.05 14.62 1.02
CA ASN A 167 -2.17 13.82 0.53
C ASN A 167 -1.71 12.78 -0.50
N GLN A 168 -0.49 12.27 -0.34
CA GLN A 168 0.08 11.25 -1.23
C GLN A 168 -0.34 9.83 -0.79
N ILE A 169 -0.04 8.85 -1.63
CA ILE A 169 -0.47 7.44 -1.50
C ILE A 169 0.26 6.65 -0.38
N ASP A 170 1.06 7.29 0.48
CA ASP A 170 1.91 6.60 1.46
C ASP A 170 1.12 5.68 2.38
N GLY A 171 -0.05 6.11 2.87
CA GLY A 171 -0.95 5.29 3.69
C GLY A 171 -1.37 4.01 2.98
N ILE A 172 -1.75 4.10 1.70
CA ILE A 172 -2.12 2.94 0.88
C ILE A 172 -0.95 1.97 0.70
N ALA A 173 0.24 2.50 0.42
CA ALA A 173 1.41 1.69 0.12
C ALA A 173 1.93 0.88 1.32
N LYS A 174 1.55 1.25 2.56
CA LYS A 174 2.05 0.62 3.79
C LYS A 174 0.99 -0.08 4.66
N LEU A 175 -0.29 -0.07 4.27
CA LEU A 175 -1.38 -0.57 5.11
C LEU A 175 -1.43 -2.10 5.28
N ALA A 176 -0.71 -2.87 4.46
CA ALA A 176 -0.85 -4.32 4.42
C ALA A 176 -0.65 -5.01 5.79
N PRO A 177 0.39 -4.70 6.59
CA PRO A 177 0.59 -5.34 7.90
C PRO A 177 -0.55 -5.09 8.89
N ILE A 178 -1.07 -3.87 8.95
CA ILE A 178 -2.11 -3.52 9.92
C ILE A 178 -3.47 -4.09 9.53
N VAL A 179 -3.81 -4.09 8.24
CA VAL A 179 -5.02 -4.78 7.77
C VAL A 179 -4.90 -6.28 7.99
N ALA A 180 -3.74 -6.87 7.70
CA ALA A 180 -3.48 -8.29 7.94
C ALA A 180 -3.67 -8.69 9.42
N MET A 181 -3.25 -7.84 10.36
CA MET A 181 -3.41 -8.08 11.80
C MET A 181 -4.85 -7.97 12.28
N TYR A 182 -5.61 -7.02 11.74
CA TYR A 182 -6.95 -6.68 12.24
C TYR A 182 -8.11 -7.12 11.32
N ALA A 183 -7.85 -7.79 10.21
CA ALA A 183 -8.89 -8.23 9.26
C ALA A 183 -10.00 -9.02 9.96
N GLY A 184 -11.25 -8.63 9.72
CA GLY A 184 -12.45 -9.22 10.32
C GLY A 184 -12.81 -8.68 11.70
N THR A 185 -12.04 -7.73 12.25
CA THR A 185 -12.36 -7.07 13.53
C THR A 185 -13.11 -5.76 13.31
N GLN A 186 -13.91 -5.34 14.31
CA GLN A 186 -14.61 -4.05 14.25
C GLN A 186 -13.66 -2.86 14.34
N GLU A 187 -12.49 -3.02 14.95
CA GLU A 187 -11.52 -1.95 15.15
C GLU A 187 -10.59 -1.75 13.94
N MET A 188 -10.61 -2.63 12.93
CA MET A 188 -9.64 -2.65 11.82
C MET A 188 -9.42 -1.25 11.20
N LEU A 189 -10.50 -0.56 10.86
CA LEU A 189 -10.43 0.76 10.23
C LEU A 189 -9.92 1.84 11.20
N GLU A 190 -10.31 1.78 12.47
CA GLU A 190 -9.79 2.70 13.50
C GLU A 190 -8.27 2.52 13.65
N ARG A 191 -7.79 1.27 13.71
CA ARG A 191 -6.35 0.98 13.80
C ARG A 191 -5.59 1.46 12.55
N VAL A 192 -6.15 1.23 11.35
CA VAL A 192 -5.57 1.74 10.09
C VAL A 192 -5.48 3.26 10.10
N GLU A 193 -6.52 3.95 10.55
CA GLU A 193 -6.53 5.42 10.65
C GLU A 193 -5.46 5.90 11.64
N GLU A 194 -5.43 5.35 12.85
CA GLU A 194 -4.45 5.69 13.90
C GLU A 194 -3.00 5.55 13.37
N ALA A 195 -2.68 4.42 12.72
CA ALA A 195 -1.35 4.19 12.15
C ALA A 195 -1.02 5.12 10.97
N THR A 196 -2.01 5.46 10.14
CA THR A 196 -1.84 6.39 9.01
C THR A 196 -1.51 7.80 9.51
N ARG A 197 -2.26 8.25 10.53
CA ARG A 197 -2.10 9.58 11.14
C ARG A 197 -0.77 9.80 11.84
N VAL A 198 0.01 8.73 12.11
CA VAL A 198 1.39 8.87 12.60
C VAL A 198 2.26 9.69 11.65
N THR A 199 2.15 9.49 10.33
CA THR A 199 2.98 10.21 9.34
C THR A 199 2.18 11.12 8.41
N GLN A 200 0.87 10.88 8.24
CA GLN A 200 -0.01 11.66 7.37
C GLN A 200 -1.32 11.98 8.09
N ASN A 201 -1.48 13.22 8.54
CA ASN A 201 -2.67 13.71 9.23
C ASN A 201 -3.56 14.53 8.29
N ASN A 202 -3.95 13.93 7.17
CA ASN A 202 -4.78 14.56 6.14
C ASN A 202 -6.03 13.72 5.87
N ASP A 203 -7.21 14.32 5.96
CA ASP A 203 -8.48 13.55 5.93
C ASP A 203 -8.77 12.90 4.58
N MET A 204 -8.34 13.51 3.46
CA MET A 204 -8.47 12.85 2.16
C MET A 204 -7.55 11.61 2.08
N CYS A 205 -6.30 11.75 2.53
CA CYS A 205 -5.36 10.62 2.59
C CYS A 205 -5.91 9.48 3.46
N VAL A 206 -6.47 9.81 4.62
CA VAL A 206 -7.06 8.83 5.54
C VAL A 206 -8.25 8.15 4.88
N ALA A 207 -9.18 8.89 4.29
CA ALA A 207 -10.35 8.30 3.62
C ALA A 207 -9.97 7.37 2.46
N GLU A 208 -9.02 7.76 1.62
CA GLU A 208 -8.52 6.88 0.53
C GLU A 208 -7.82 5.64 1.08
N THR A 209 -7.04 5.78 2.15
CA THR A 209 -6.36 4.66 2.82
C THR A 209 -7.36 3.68 3.42
N LEU A 210 -8.43 4.17 4.07
CA LEU A 210 -9.48 3.34 4.63
C LEU A 210 -10.31 2.63 3.56
N ALA A 211 -10.57 3.29 2.42
CA ALA A 211 -11.18 2.62 1.28
C ALA A 211 -10.30 1.48 0.74
N ALA A 212 -8.99 1.71 0.61
CA ALA A 212 -8.05 0.66 0.21
C ALA A 212 -7.96 -0.48 1.25
N ALA A 213 -8.04 -0.16 2.54
CA ALA A 213 -8.07 -1.15 3.61
C ALA A 213 -9.30 -2.07 3.53
N ARG A 214 -10.49 -1.53 3.21
CA ARG A 214 -11.69 -2.34 2.96
C ARG A 214 -11.50 -3.31 1.80
N PHE A 215 -10.86 -2.88 0.71
CA PHE A 215 -10.54 -3.77 -0.41
C PHE A 215 -9.59 -4.88 0.02
N LEU A 216 -8.50 -4.54 0.69
CA LEU A 216 -7.52 -5.55 1.11
C LEU A 216 -8.13 -6.54 2.11
N GLU A 217 -8.90 -6.06 3.09
CA GLU A 217 -9.64 -6.90 4.03
C GLU A 217 -10.61 -7.84 3.29
N HIS A 218 -11.37 -7.33 2.31
CA HIS A 218 -12.28 -8.16 1.51
C HIS A 218 -11.55 -9.33 0.86
N TYR A 219 -10.39 -9.08 0.23
CA TYR A 219 -9.61 -10.14 -0.39
C TYR A 219 -8.95 -11.07 0.63
N ILE A 220 -8.52 -10.57 1.79
CA ILE A 220 -8.00 -11.42 2.87
C ILE A 220 -9.08 -12.37 3.39
N LEU A 221 -10.30 -11.88 3.61
CA LEU A 221 -11.39 -12.69 4.17
C LEU A 221 -11.99 -13.65 3.14
N ASN A 222 -12.17 -13.19 1.89
CA ASN A 222 -12.98 -13.90 0.90
C ASN A 222 -12.16 -14.54 -0.24
N GLY A 223 -10.90 -14.12 -0.43
CA GLY A 223 -10.12 -14.46 -1.63
C GLY A 223 -10.59 -13.68 -2.85
N SER A 224 -10.25 -14.17 -4.05
CA SER A 224 -10.65 -13.54 -5.31
C SER A 224 -12.17 -13.44 -5.43
N ASP A 225 -12.68 -12.23 -5.61
CA ASP A 225 -14.09 -11.95 -5.76
C ASP A 225 -14.33 -10.86 -6.83
N PRO A 226 -15.01 -11.17 -7.94
CA PRO A 226 -15.33 -10.17 -8.96
C PRO A 226 -16.25 -9.06 -8.46
N ASN A 227 -16.95 -9.25 -7.34
CA ASN A 227 -17.87 -8.28 -6.74
C ASN A 227 -17.23 -7.47 -5.60
N ALA A 228 -15.91 -7.56 -5.39
CA ALA A 228 -15.23 -6.80 -4.33
C ALA A 228 -15.47 -5.29 -4.45
N LEU A 229 -15.49 -4.76 -5.68
CA LEU A 229 -15.80 -3.34 -5.95
C LEU A 229 -17.19 -2.96 -5.41
N ASP A 230 -18.22 -3.68 -5.82
CA ASP A 230 -19.60 -3.39 -5.41
C ASP A 230 -19.76 -3.56 -3.89
N SER A 231 -19.11 -4.56 -3.31
CA SER A 231 -19.11 -4.82 -1.86
C SER A 231 -18.53 -3.64 -1.09
N VAL A 232 -17.36 -3.14 -1.49
CA VAL A 232 -16.71 -1.99 -0.82
C VAL A 232 -17.47 -0.70 -1.07
N LEU A 233 -17.98 -0.46 -2.29
CA LEU A 233 -18.81 0.71 -2.59
C LEU A 233 -20.11 0.71 -1.77
N GLN A 234 -20.72 -0.46 -1.54
CA GLN A 234 -21.90 -0.58 -0.68
C GLN A 234 -21.54 -0.23 0.78
N GLN A 235 -20.40 -0.70 1.29
CA GLN A 235 -19.94 -0.32 2.64
C GLN A 235 -19.71 1.20 2.76
N LEU A 236 -19.04 1.81 1.80
CA LEU A 236 -18.75 3.26 1.82
C LEU A 236 -20.02 4.12 1.73
N LYS A 237 -21.06 3.62 1.05
CA LYS A 237 -22.36 4.30 0.91
C LYS A 237 -23.31 4.07 2.09
N ASP A 238 -23.00 3.14 2.99
CA ASP A 238 -23.86 2.85 4.14
C ASP A 238 -23.85 4.05 5.13
N PRO A 239 -25.02 4.65 5.45
CA PRO A 239 -25.11 5.72 6.44
C PRO A 239 -24.62 5.33 7.83
N ASN A 240 -24.64 4.03 8.17
CA ASN A 240 -24.20 3.48 9.46
C ASN A 240 -22.88 2.73 9.35
N ARG A 241 -22.10 2.99 8.30
CA ARG A 241 -20.80 2.34 8.07
C ARG A 241 -19.86 2.52 9.28
N ASN A 242 -19.03 1.50 9.49
CA ASN A 242 -17.96 1.55 10.48
C ASN A 242 -16.89 2.58 10.07
N ASN A 243 -16.38 3.35 11.05
CA ASN A 243 -15.39 4.42 10.86
C ASN A 243 -15.74 5.37 9.68
N PRO A 244 -16.81 6.18 9.80
CA PRO A 244 -17.25 7.10 8.75
C PRO A 244 -16.28 8.29 8.61
N GLN A 245 -15.91 8.61 7.39
CA GLN A 245 -15.10 9.78 7.03
C GLN A 245 -15.92 10.80 6.25
N ASP A 246 -15.62 12.09 6.43
CA ASP A 246 -16.27 13.18 5.70
C ASP A 246 -16.04 13.09 4.18
N MET A 247 -14.89 12.55 3.78
CA MET A 247 -14.47 12.46 2.38
C MET A 247 -14.95 11.17 1.68
N ASP A 248 -15.67 10.27 2.35
CA ASP A 248 -16.06 8.96 1.77
C ASP A 248 -16.86 9.08 0.47
N ILE A 249 -17.77 10.07 0.38
CA ILE A 249 -18.56 10.29 -0.84
C ILE A 249 -17.67 10.73 -2.00
N ALA A 250 -16.68 11.59 -1.74
CA ALA A 250 -15.72 12.00 -2.76
C ALA A 250 -14.85 10.82 -3.23
N VAL A 251 -14.44 9.95 -2.31
CA VAL A 251 -13.70 8.71 -2.63
C VAL A 251 -14.56 7.77 -3.50
N VAL A 252 -15.83 7.59 -3.16
CA VAL A 252 -16.79 6.81 -3.98
C VAL A 252 -16.90 7.37 -5.40
N ASP A 253 -17.04 8.69 -5.53
CA ASP A 253 -17.16 9.36 -6.83
C ASP A 253 -15.88 9.19 -7.66
N HIS A 254 -14.70 9.32 -7.05
CA HIS A 254 -13.42 9.08 -7.71
C HIS A 254 -13.27 7.63 -8.21
N ILE A 255 -13.60 6.64 -7.38
CA ILE A 255 -13.58 5.23 -7.75
C ILE A 255 -14.51 5.02 -8.96
N LEU A 256 -15.76 5.47 -8.87
CA LEU A 256 -16.73 5.31 -9.95
C LEU A 256 -16.29 6.01 -11.24
N GLN A 257 -15.74 7.22 -11.16
CA GLN A 257 -15.29 7.97 -12.33
C GLN A 257 -14.18 7.19 -13.08
N TYR A 258 -13.23 6.61 -12.35
CA TYR A 258 -12.16 5.81 -12.94
C TYR A 258 -12.71 4.55 -13.63
N PHE A 259 -13.57 3.78 -12.95
CA PHE A 259 -14.17 2.58 -13.53
C PHE A 259 -15.00 2.89 -14.77
N HIS A 260 -15.79 3.97 -14.78
CA HIS A 260 -16.55 4.40 -15.95
C HIS A 260 -15.64 4.79 -17.13
N LYS A 261 -14.51 5.45 -16.86
CA LYS A 261 -13.56 5.88 -17.90
C LYS A 261 -12.80 4.71 -18.53
N HIS A 262 -12.42 3.72 -17.73
CA HIS A 262 -11.56 2.62 -18.18
C HIS A 262 -12.32 1.34 -18.59
N MET A 263 -13.51 1.07 -18.05
CA MET A 263 -14.36 -0.02 -18.55
C MET A 263 -15.05 0.30 -19.88
N ARG A 264 -15.26 1.59 -20.22
CA ARG A 264 -15.67 1.98 -21.57
C ARG A 264 -14.62 1.65 -22.64
N PHE A 265 -13.34 1.52 -22.27
CA PHE A 265 -12.29 1.07 -23.17
C PHE A 265 -12.21 -0.47 -23.26
N ALA A 266 -12.50 -1.19 -22.17
CA ALA A 266 -12.52 -2.66 -22.18
C ALA A 266 -13.64 -3.25 -23.06
N TRP A 267 -14.75 -2.53 -23.27
CA TRP A 267 -15.83 -2.92 -24.18
C TRP A 267 -15.62 -2.51 -25.65
N CYS A 268 -14.52 -1.82 -25.97
CA CYS A 268 -14.16 -1.44 -27.35
C CYS A 268 -13.10 -2.38 -27.97
N ILE A 269 -12.73 -3.48 -27.31
CA ILE A 269 -11.97 -4.56 -27.93
C ILE A 269 -12.99 -5.45 -28.68
N PRO A 270 -12.94 -5.54 -30.03
CA PRO A 270 -13.86 -6.41 -30.77
C PRO A 270 -13.67 -7.86 -30.31
N GLY A 271 -14.79 -8.53 -30.03
CA GLY A 271 -14.87 -9.89 -29.50
C GLY A 271 -14.39 -10.97 -30.47
N SER A 272 -13.09 -10.97 -30.79
CA SER A 272 -12.44 -12.03 -31.55
C SER A 272 -11.06 -12.36 -30.97
N ALA A 273 -11.05 -12.85 -29.73
CA ALA A 273 -9.94 -13.65 -29.20
C ALA A 273 -10.48 -14.58 -28.11
N ALA A 274 -11.44 -15.43 -28.48
CA ALA A 274 -11.80 -16.57 -27.67
C ALA A 274 -10.65 -17.60 -27.77
N TRP A 275 -9.78 -17.64 -26.76
CA TRP A 275 -8.83 -18.72 -26.59
C TRP A 275 -9.58 -19.95 -26.05
N GLY A 276 -10.03 -20.81 -26.95
CA GLY A 276 -10.47 -22.17 -26.65
C GLY A 276 -9.28 -23.14 -26.60
N PRO A 277 -9.35 -24.23 -25.82
CA PRO A 277 -8.29 -25.21 -25.74
C PRO A 277 -8.44 -26.21 -26.89
N ASP A 278 -7.73 -26.00 -27.99
CA ASP A 278 -7.45 -27.06 -28.96
C ASP A 278 -6.15 -26.77 -29.71
N SER A 279 -5.07 -27.38 -29.24
CA SER A 279 -3.84 -27.53 -30.02
C SER A 279 -3.93 -28.86 -30.76
N GLY A 280 -4.29 -28.80 -32.05
CA GLY A 280 -4.32 -29.95 -32.93
C GLY A 280 -3.99 -29.57 -34.37
N ARG A 281 -2.83 -30.06 -34.84
CA ARG A 281 -2.42 -30.40 -36.24
C ARG A 281 -2.66 -29.28 -37.28
N VAL A 282 -1.68 -28.79 -38.02
CA VAL A 282 -0.64 -29.43 -38.86
C VAL A 282 0.52 -28.46 -39.00
#